data_AF-A0A3M2KWB8-F1
#
_entry.id   AF-A0A3M2KWB8-F1
#
_cell.length_a   1.000
_cell.length_b   1.000
_cell.length_c   1.000
_cell.angle_alpha   90.00
_cell.angle_beta   90.00
_cell.angle_gamma   90.00
#
_symmetry.space_group_name_H-M   'P 1'
#
loop_
_entity.id
_entity.type
_entity.pdbx_description
1 polymer ?
#
loop_
_entity_poly.entity_id
_entity_poly.type
_entity_poly.pdbx_seq_one_letter_code
_entity_poly.pdbx_strand_id
1 'polypeptide(L)'
;MLQADLDQLSKLADTLTDVGKSIGEMQIHAFSDQVADALPGCLVGPACKQAGNSTEQAWKNIAERINKLAKLVKDSSTNYQISDDDFATKLQAFNFRPEGAN
;
A
#
# COMPACT_ATOMS: atom_id res chain seq x y z
N MET A 1 -5.48 17.19 13.34
CA MET A 1 -6.42 16.51 12.39
C MET A 1 -7.49 15.83 13.24
N LEU A 2 -8.68 15.43 12.76
CA LEU A 2 -9.59 14.69 13.66
C LEU A 2 -9.13 13.24 13.76
N GLN A 3 -9.29 12.60 14.92
CA GLN A 3 -8.98 11.16 15.09
C GLN A 3 -9.67 10.29 14.03
N ALA A 4 -10.91 10.65 13.67
CA ALA A 4 -11.65 9.98 12.60
C ALA A 4 -10.92 10.03 11.26
N ASP A 5 -10.22 11.12 10.94
CA ASP A 5 -9.48 11.22 9.68
C ASP A 5 -8.19 10.37 9.72
N LEU A 6 -7.50 10.32 10.87
CA LEU A 6 -6.34 9.44 11.07
C LEU A 6 -6.74 7.96 10.94
N ASP A 7 -7.89 7.57 11.49
CA ASP A 7 -8.42 6.22 11.37
C ASP A 7 -8.73 5.86 9.91
N GLN A 8 -9.24 6.81 9.12
CA GLN A 8 -9.48 6.60 7.68
C GLN A 8 -8.18 6.49 6.88
N LEU A 9 -7.15 7.27 7.21
CA LEU A 9 -5.83 7.14 6.60
C LEU A 9 -5.18 5.79 6.92
N SER A 10 -5.32 5.29 8.15
CA SER A 10 -4.85 3.95 8.50
C SER A 10 -5.56 2.87 7.69
N LYS A 11 -6.89 2.93 7.60
CA LYS A 11 -7.68 1.98 6.79
C LYS A 11 -7.30 2.01 5.31
N LEU A 12 -7.04 3.21 4.78
CA LEU A 12 -6.56 3.37 3.40
C LEU A 12 -5.19 2.70 3.22
N ALA A 13 -4.26 2.90 4.14
CA ALA A 13 -2.94 2.27 4.08
C ALA A 13 -3.02 0.74 4.15
N ASP A 14 -3.89 0.19 5.00
CA ASP A 14 -4.10 -1.25 5.10
C ASP A 14 -4.73 -1.81 3.80
N THR A 15 -5.74 -1.12 3.26
CA THR A 15 -6.37 -1.50 1.98
C THR A 15 -5.36 -1.51 0.83
N LEU A 16 -4.50 -0.49 0.74
CA LEU A 16 -3.46 -0.43 -0.28
C LEU A 16 -2.46 -1.57 -0.11
N THR A 17 -2.11 -1.93 1.12
CA THR A 17 -1.23 -3.06 1.42
C THR A 17 -1.84 -4.39 0.96
N ASP A 18 -3.13 -4.60 1.22
CA ASP A 18 -3.85 -5.80 0.80
C ASP A 18 -3.96 -5.92 -0.73
N VAL A 19 -4.18 -4.81 -1.42
CA VAL A 19 -4.16 -4.75 -2.89
C VAL A 19 -2.76 -5.08 -3.41
N GLY A 20 -1.71 -4.49 -2.84
CA GLY A 20 -0.33 -4.76 -3.22
C GLY A 20 0.03 -6.24 -3.05
N LYS A 21 -0.40 -6.86 -1.95
CA LYS A 21 -0.21 -8.30 -1.70
C LYS A 21 -0.96 -9.15 -2.74
N SER A 22 -2.25 -8.87 -2.97
CA SER A 22 -3.08 -9.60 -3.92
C SER A 22 -2.50 -9.57 -5.34
N ILE A 23 -1.93 -8.42 -5.74
CA ILE A 23 -1.26 -8.28 -7.04
C ILE A 23 0.05 -9.08 -7.07
N GLY A 24 0.83 -9.05 -6.00
CA GLY A 24 2.10 -9.78 -5.90
C GLY A 24 1.95 -11.31 -5.93
N GLU A 25 0.78 -11.82 -5.55
CA GLU A 25 0.45 -13.25 -5.56
C GLU A 25 0.02 -13.76 -6.95
N MET A 26 -0.16 -12.88 -7.94
CA MET A 26 -0.52 -13.30 -9.30
C MET A 26 0.63 -14.05 -10.00
N GLN A 27 0.37 -15.31 -10.39
CA GLN A 27 1.33 -16.16 -11.10
C GLN A 27 0.97 -16.26 -12.59
N ILE A 28 1.33 -15.23 -13.36
CA ILE A 28 1.03 -15.18 -14.80
C ILE A 28 1.99 -16.10 -15.57
N HIS A 29 3.24 -16.23 -15.11
CA HIS A 29 4.22 -17.12 -15.75
C HIS A 29 3.73 -18.57 -15.81
N ALA A 30 3.02 -19.05 -14.78
CA ALA A 30 2.52 -20.43 -14.69
C ALA A 30 1.63 -20.82 -15.88
N PHE A 31 0.79 -19.89 -16.37
CA PHE A 31 -0.03 -20.12 -17.55
C PHE A 31 0.79 -20.04 -18.85
N SER A 32 1.74 -19.11 -18.92
CA SER A 32 2.58 -18.96 -20.12
C SER A 32 3.55 -20.11 -20.32
N ASP A 33 4.00 -20.74 -19.23
CA ASP A 33 4.85 -21.93 -19.25
C ASP A 33 4.09 -23.14 -19.81
N GLN A 34 2.82 -23.32 -19.44
CA GLN A 34 1.96 -24.38 -20.00
C GLN A 34 1.80 -24.26 -21.52
N VAL A 35 1.69 -23.03 -22.05
CA VAL A 35 1.61 -22.78 -23.50
C VAL A 35 2.92 -23.12 -24.19
N ALA A 36 4.05 -22.81 -23.55
CA ALA A 36 5.36 -23.14 -24.07
C ALA A 36 5.59 -24.67 -24.13
N ASP A 37 5.18 -25.38 -23.08
CA ASP A 37 5.29 -26.85 -23.00
C ASP A 37 4.38 -27.56 -24.01
N ALA A 38 3.22 -26.97 -24.34
CA ALA A 38 2.30 -27.51 -25.34
C ALA A 38 2.80 -27.33 -26.80
N LEU A 39 3.76 -26.45 -27.04
CA LEU A 39 4.25 -26.09 -28.39
C LEU A 39 5.77 -26.28 -28.53
N PRO A 40 6.31 -27.51 -28.33
CA PRO A 40 7.74 -27.76 -28.43
C PRO A 40 8.26 -27.52 -29.85
N GLY A 41 9.38 -26.79 -29.96
CA GLY A 41 10.02 -26.47 -31.25
C GLY A 41 9.38 -25.30 -32.00
N CYS A 42 8.27 -24.74 -31.51
CA CYS A 42 7.68 -23.52 -32.05
C CYS A 42 8.25 -22.28 -31.37
N LEU A 43 8.55 -21.23 -32.14
CA LEU A 43 9.03 -19.94 -31.60
C LEU A 43 7.98 -19.23 -30.72
N VAL A 44 6.70 -19.62 -30.85
CA VAL A 44 5.58 -19.06 -30.06
C VAL A 44 5.74 -19.40 -28.58
N GLY A 45 6.20 -20.61 -28.23
CA GLY A 45 6.37 -21.03 -26.83
C GLY A 45 7.33 -20.14 -26.04
N PRO A 46 8.58 -19.96 -26.49
CA PRO A 46 9.53 -19.02 -25.88
C PRO A 46 9.01 -17.57 -25.82
N ALA A 47 8.30 -17.10 -26.86
CA ALA A 47 7.71 -15.77 -26.89
C ALA A 47 6.61 -15.59 -25.84
N CYS A 48 5.73 -16.60 -25.67
CA CYS A 48 4.70 -16.60 -24.62
C CYS A 48 5.32 -16.61 -23.22
N LYS A 49 6.35 -17.43 -22.98
CA LYS A 49 7.08 -17.46 -21.71
C LYS A 49 7.71 -16.10 -21.37
N GLN A 50 8.34 -15.45 -22.35
CA GLN A 50 8.91 -14.12 -22.17
C GLN A 50 7.82 -13.07 -21.88
N ALA A 51 6.71 -13.11 -22.60
CA ALA A 51 5.58 -12.20 -22.38
C ALA A 51 4.95 -12.38 -20.99
N GLY A 52 4.77 -13.62 -20.54
CA GLY A 52 4.28 -13.95 -19.19
C GLY A 52 5.18 -13.40 -18.10
N ASN A 53 6.50 -13.62 -18.21
CA ASN A 53 7.49 -13.08 -17.28
C ASN A 53 7.49 -11.55 -17.24
N SER A 54 7.44 -10.90 -18.40
CA SER A 54 7.43 -9.43 -18.49
C SER A 54 6.16 -8.83 -17.88
N THR A 55 5.02 -9.46 -18.13
CA THR A 55 3.72 -9.05 -17.58
C THR A 55 3.72 -9.18 -16.06
N GLU A 56 4.20 -10.32 -15.54
CA GLU A 56 4.30 -10.53 -14.09
C GLU A 56 5.24 -9.53 -13.42
N GLN A 57 6.38 -9.22 -14.04
CA GLN A 57 7.29 -8.22 -13.52
C GLN A 57 6.64 -6.82 -13.49
N ALA A 58 5.86 -6.46 -14.51
CA ALA A 58 5.11 -5.21 -14.52
C ALA A 58 4.11 -5.14 -13.36
N TRP A 59 3.39 -6.23 -13.07
CA TRP A 59 2.48 -6.31 -11.92
C TRP A 59 3.21 -6.20 -10.58
N LYS A 60 4.36 -6.86 -10.42
CA LYS A 60 5.21 -6.73 -9.22
C LYS A 60 5.66 -5.28 -9.00
N ASN A 61 6.03 -4.56 -10.07
CA ASN A 61 6.38 -3.14 -9.98
C ASN A 61 5.19 -2.27 -9.54
N ILE A 62 3.97 -2.60 -9.99
CA ILE A 62 2.74 -1.91 -9.54
C ILE A 62 2.50 -2.18 -8.05
N ALA A 63 2.57 -3.44 -7.61
CA ALA A 63 2.43 -3.81 -6.21
C ALA A 63 3.44 -3.06 -5.32
N GLU A 64 4.70 -2.96 -5.74
CA GLU A 64 5.72 -2.21 -5.01
C GLU A 64 5.38 -0.73 -4.87
N ARG A 65 4.87 -0.10 -5.94
CA ARG A 65 4.44 1.31 -5.91
C ARG A 65 3.25 1.53 -4.98
N ILE A 66 2.30 0.61 -4.98
CA ILE A 66 1.14 0.65 -4.08
C ILE A 66 1.59 0.49 -2.62
N ASN A 67 2.52 -0.42 -2.33
CA ASN A 67 3.09 -0.57 -0.99
C ASN A 67 3.86 0.67 -0.53
N LYS A 68 4.60 1.32 -1.44
CA LYS A 68 5.25 2.62 -1.17
C LYS A 68 4.22 3.71 -0.83
N LEU A 69 3.11 3.77 -1.56
CA LEU A 69 2.02 4.70 -1.27
C LEU A 69 1.38 4.41 0.10
N ALA A 70 1.10 3.15 0.41
CA ALA A 70 0.56 2.72 1.71
C ALA A 70 1.47 3.17 2.87
N LYS A 71 2.79 2.98 2.71
CA LYS A 71 3.78 3.44 3.70
C LYS A 71 3.75 4.95 3.88
N LEU A 72 3.75 5.73 2.79
CA LEU A 72 3.69 7.20 2.88
C LEU A 72 2.42 7.67 3.60
N VAL A 73 1.26 7.08 3.30
CA VAL A 73 -0.02 7.39 3.97
C VAL A 73 0.08 7.13 5.48
N LYS A 74 0.66 5.98 5.86
CA LYS A 74 0.84 5.60 7.28
C LYS A 74 1.84 6.51 8.01
N ASP A 75 2.95 6.85 7.36
CA ASP A 75 3.96 7.76 7.91
C ASP A 75 3.38 9.18 8.09
N SER A 76 2.61 9.68 7.11
CA SER A 76 1.90 10.95 7.23
C SER A 76 0.89 10.95 8.38
N SER A 77 0.07 9.90 8.51
CA SER A 77 -0.89 9.76 9.62
C SER A 77 -0.18 9.79 10.98
N THR A 78 0.92 9.05 11.10
CA THR A 78 1.72 9.00 12.35
C THR A 78 2.31 10.38 12.69
N ASN A 79 2.83 11.09 11.69
CA ASN A 79 3.38 12.44 11.88
C ASN A 79 2.30 13.44 12.32
N TYR A 80 1.08 13.35 11.76
CA TYR A 80 -0.04 14.18 12.20
C TYR A 80 -0.50 13.83 13.62
N GLN A 81 -0.51 12.55 13.97
CA GLN A 81 -0.84 12.09 15.32
C GLN A 81 0.16 12.62 16.36
N ILE A 82 1.47 12.55 16.07
CA ILE A 82 2.52 13.16 16.91
C ILE A 82 2.29 14.66 17.09
N SER A 83 1.87 15.37 16.03
CA SER A 83 1.58 16.81 16.10
C SER A 83 0.36 17.12 16.97
N ASP A 84 -0.67 16.28 16.98
CA ASP A 84 -1.86 16.48 17.82
C ASP A 84 -1.59 16.14 19.29
N ASP A 85 -0.79 15.12 19.60
CA ASP A 85 -0.37 14.81 20.97
C ASP A 85 0.51 15.93 21.55
N ASP A 86 1.43 16.47 20.75
CA ASP A 86 2.25 17.62 21.14
C ASP A 86 1.41 18.91 21.27
N PHE A 87 0.38 19.07 20.44
CA PHE A 87 -0.60 20.15 20.56
C PHE A 87 -1.47 20.00 21.83
N ALA A 88 -1.98 18.81 22.12
CA ALA A 88 -2.77 18.53 23.33
C ALA A 88 -1.93 18.72 24.60
N THR A 89 -0.66 18.29 24.58
CA THR A 89 0.30 18.51 25.66
C THR A 89 0.55 20.00 25.86
N LYS A 90 0.73 20.77 24.78
CA LYS A 90 0.87 22.24 24.85
C LYS A 90 -0.42 22.91 25.32
N LEU A 91 -1.59 22.46 24.87
CA LEU A 91 -2.89 23.00 25.27
C LEU A 91 -3.17 22.77 26.76
N GLN A 92 -2.80 21.60 27.29
CA GLN A 92 -2.84 21.30 28.73
C GLN A 92 -1.82 22.14 29.50
N ALA A 93 -0.62 22.35 28.96
CA ALA A 93 0.39 23.23 29.54
C ALA A 93 -0.05 24.70 29.57
N PHE A 94 -0.91 25.13 28.63
CA PHE A 94 -1.53 26.45 28.62
C PHE A 94 -2.62 26.63 29.70
N ASN A 95 -2.97 25.58 30.47
CA ASN A 95 -3.90 25.61 31.59
C ASN A 95 -5.13 26.50 31.34
N PHE A 96 -5.85 26.22 30.25
CA PHE A 96 -7.16 26.84 29.98
C PHE A 96 -8.15 26.35 31.04
N ARG A 97 -8.20 27.05 32.19
CA ARG A 97 -9.38 27.05 33.04
C ARG A 97 -10.38 27.99 32.39
N PRO A 98 -11.57 27.52 31.96
CA PRO A 98 -12.65 28.46 31.70
C PRO A 98 -12.92 29.21 33.01
N GLU A 99 -12.68 30.52 33.02
CA GLU A 99 -13.10 31.37 34.13
C GLU A 99 -14.63 31.22 34.27
N GLY A 100 -15.08 30.42 35.24
CA GLY A 100 -16.50 30.21 35.51
C GLY A 100 -16.96 28.84 36.01
N ALA A 101 -16.09 27.83 36.17
CA ALA A 101 -16.47 26.62 36.89
C ALA A 101 -16.25 26.83 38.40
N ASN A 102 -17.35 27.08 39.13
CA ASN A 102 -17.41 27.03 40.59
C ASN A 102 -16.99 25.66 41.14
#